data_AF-A0A0Q3T3Z6-F1
#
_entry.id   AF-A0A0Q3T3Z6-F1
#
_cell.length_a   1.000
_cell.length_b   1.000
_cell.length_c   1.000
_cell.angle_alpha   90.00
_cell.angle_beta   90.00
_cell.angle_gamma   90.00
#
_symmetry.space_group_name_H-M   'P 1'
#
loop_
_entity.id
_entity.type
_entity.pdbx_description
1 polymer ?
#
loop_
_entity_poly.entity_id
_entity_poly.type
_entity_poly.pdbx_seq_one_letter_code
_entity_poly.pdbx_strand_id
1 'polypeptide(L)'
;MPRETNIQTGPDAGADLRAALGRLRRGQPLHPDNVKAKREGRLRISVASVAKEANRSRTLIGVEGCAYPDVRRQVLACMEAQVAAPRAPTPKLDAQSTIAALRQENALLRQEKAILATRLQDAVNVAHKQIQHAKSMARRGGRNARNGRPDHVVGLAPSAPVVQLREDG
;
A
#
# COMPACT_ATOMS: atom_id res chain seq x y z
N MET A 1 9.01 56.79 11.35
CA MET A 1 7.86 55.87 11.39
C MET A 1 8.28 54.55 12.03
N PRO A 2 8.24 54.41 13.37
CA PRO A 2 8.45 53.10 14.00
C PRO A 2 7.24 52.22 13.69
N ARG A 3 7.48 51.03 13.12
CA ARG A 3 6.43 50.03 12.91
C ARG A 3 6.09 49.41 14.25
N GLU A 4 4.88 49.69 14.72
CA GLU A 4 4.27 48.99 15.85
C GLU A 4 4.18 47.51 15.51
N THR A 5 5.05 46.71 16.14
CA THR A 5 4.93 45.27 16.09
C THR A 5 3.88 44.89 17.12
N ASN A 6 2.69 44.58 16.62
CA ASN A 6 1.63 43.94 17.36
C ASN A 6 2.14 42.55 17.83
N ILE A 7 2.77 42.50 18.99
CA ILE A 7 3.19 41.26 19.65
C ILE A 7 1.93 40.65 20.23
N GLN A 8 1.27 39.79 19.44
CA GLN A 8 0.24 38.91 19.93
C GLN A 8 0.78 38.14 21.15
N THR A 9 0.16 38.37 22.30
CA THR A 9 0.27 37.62 23.55
C THR A 9 -0.24 36.19 23.35
N GLY A 10 0.54 35.37 22.65
CA GLY A 10 0.48 33.92 22.70
C GLY A 10 1.51 33.37 23.70
N PRO A 11 1.45 32.07 24.05
CA PRO A 11 2.44 31.42 24.91
C PRO A 11 3.87 31.75 24.45
N ASP A 12 4.79 31.98 25.41
CA ASP A 12 6.16 32.45 25.15
C ASP A 12 6.79 31.68 23.99
N ALA A 13 6.98 32.34 22.85
CA ALA A 13 7.54 31.71 21.66
C ALA A 13 8.93 31.12 21.93
N GLY A 14 9.67 31.67 22.89
CA GLY A 14 10.93 31.11 23.36
C GLY A 14 10.74 29.76 24.06
N ALA A 15 9.72 29.63 24.91
CA ALA A 15 9.38 28.38 25.58
C ALA A 15 8.97 27.30 24.57
N ASP A 16 8.16 27.65 23.57
CA ASP A 16 7.76 26.72 22.49
C ASP A 16 8.96 26.20 21.71
N LEU A 17 9.89 27.09 21.36
CA LEU A 17 11.12 26.73 20.64
C LEU A 17 12.03 25.83 21.48
N ARG A 18 12.16 26.10 22.80
CA ARG A 18 12.91 25.23 23.73
C ARG A 18 12.25 23.86 23.88
N ALA A 19 10.92 23.82 24.01
CA ALA A 19 10.18 22.57 24.10
C ALA A 19 10.29 21.74 22.82
N ALA A 20 10.19 22.38 21.66
CA ALA A 20 10.38 21.77 20.35
C ALA A 20 11.79 21.20 20.18
N LEU A 21 12.83 21.94 20.55
CA LEU A 21 14.20 21.43 20.55
C LEU A 21 14.35 20.20 21.46
N GLY A 22 13.73 20.22 22.65
CA GLY A 22 13.71 19.08 23.57
C GLY A 22 13.05 17.84 22.96
N ARG A 23 11.90 18.01 22.28
CA ARG A 23 11.21 16.92 21.56
C ARG A 23 12.08 16.32 20.48
N LEU A 24 12.72 17.15 19.66
CA LEU A 24 13.59 16.69 18.57
C LEU A 24 14.83 15.96 19.09
N ARG A 25 15.43 16.42 20.20
CA ARG A 25 16.55 15.72 20.87
C ARG A 25 16.16 14.33 21.38
N ARG A 26 14.95 14.19 21.94
CA ARG A 26 14.41 12.88 22.35
C ARG A 26 13.88 12.03 21.18
N GLY A 27 13.95 12.55 19.95
CA GLY A 27 13.37 11.90 18.79
C GLY A 27 11.86 11.73 18.88
N GLN A 28 11.12 12.62 19.55
CA GLN A 28 9.66 12.58 19.65
C GLN A 28 9.04 13.79 18.93
N PRO A 29 9.20 13.92 17.60
CA PRO A 29 8.58 15.00 16.84
C PRO A 29 7.06 14.88 16.84
N LEU A 30 6.37 16.01 16.82
CA LEU A 30 4.93 16.13 16.65
C LEU A 30 4.58 16.63 15.25
N HIS A 31 5.43 17.45 14.64
CA HIS A 31 5.14 17.99 13.31
C HIS A 31 5.20 16.87 12.25
N PRO A 32 4.21 16.75 11.35
CA PRO A 32 4.09 15.63 10.41
C PRO A 32 5.34 15.44 9.53
N ASP A 33 5.94 16.52 9.03
CA ASP A 33 7.21 16.46 8.27
C ASP A 33 8.34 15.83 9.08
N ASN A 34 8.47 16.20 10.36
CA ASN A 34 9.52 15.71 11.24
C ASN A 34 9.25 14.27 11.66
N VAL A 35 7.98 13.89 11.87
CA VAL A 35 7.56 12.50 12.09
C VAL A 35 7.92 11.63 10.89
N LYS A 36 7.63 12.09 9.67
CA LYS A 36 8.01 11.40 8.43
C LYS A 36 9.53 11.27 8.31
N ALA A 37 10.27 12.35 8.54
CA ALA A 37 11.73 12.33 8.52
C ALA A 37 12.30 11.37 9.57
N LYS A 38 11.71 11.29 10.76
CA LYS A 38 12.10 10.31 11.78
C LYS A 38 11.88 8.88 11.32
N ARG A 39 10.70 8.57 10.78
CA ARG A 39 10.34 7.23 10.29
C ARG A 39 11.33 6.74 9.23
N GLU A 40 11.83 7.65 8.41
CA GLU A 40 12.78 7.36 7.34
C GLU A 40 14.26 7.37 7.82
N GLY A 41 14.52 7.61 9.10
CA GLY A 41 15.89 7.73 9.63
C GLY A 41 16.64 8.97 9.13
N ARG A 42 15.91 10.01 8.71
CA ARG A 42 16.43 11.26 8.12
C ARG A 42 16.21 12.49 8.99
N LEU A 43 15.65 12.33 10.19
CA LEU A 43 15.41 13.46 11.10
C LEU A 43 16.74 14.12 11.47
N ARG A 44 16.85 15.42 11.20
CA ARG A 44 18.00 16.26 11.57
C ARG A 44 17.51 17.43 12.40
N ILE A 45 18.32 17.84 13.38
CA ILE A 45 18.02 19.02 14.18
C ILE A 45 18.62 20.21 13.42
N SER A 46 17.77 21.14 13.00
CA SER A 46 18.14 22.34 12.28
C SER A 46 17.23 23.48 12.71
N VAL A 47 17.59 24.72 12.38
CA VAL A 47 16.75 25.90 12.62
C VAL A 47 15.35 25.70 12.01
N ALA A 48 15.28 25.19 10.78
CA ALA A 48 14.01 24.98 10.08
C ALA A 48 13.17 23.88 10.74
N SER A 49 13.76 22.76 11.12
CA SER A 49 13.02 21.65 11.75
C SER A 49 12.50 22.04 13.14
N VAL A 50 13.28 22.81 13.92
CA VAL A 50 12.88 23.32 15.24
C VAL A 50 11.77 24.36 15.11
N ALA A 51 11.88 25.30 14.17
CA ALA A 51 10.84 26.30 13.92
C ALA A 51 9.53 25.67 13.46
N LYS A 52 9.59 24.68 12.54
CA LYS A 52 8.42 23.88 12.13
C LYS A 52 7.81 23.11 13.30
N GLU A 53 8.63 22.47 14.11
CA GLU A 53 8.19 21.70 15.28
C GLU A 53 7.52 22.57 16.36
N ALA A 54 7.92 23.82 16.48
CA ALA A 54 7.32 24.81 17.36
C ALA A 54 6.11 25.54 16.73
N ASN A 55 5.85 25.34 15.43
CA ASN A 55 4.93 26.15 14.63
C ASN A 55 5.21 27.66 14.75
N ARG A 56 6.50 28.05 14.72
CA ARG A 56 6.96 29.44 14.84
C ARG A 56 7.79 29.85 13.63
N SER A 57 7.94 31.16 13.44
CA SER A 57 8.78 31.70 12.36
C SER A 57 10.25 31.31 12.56
N ARG A 58 10.88 30.84 11.48
CA ARG A 58 12.31 30.55 11.43
C ARG A 58 13.19 31.77 11.76
N THR A 59 12.71 32.99 11.51
CA THR A 59 13.50 34.22 11.72
C THR A 59 13.81 34.46 13.20
N LEU A 60 13.00 33.90 14.11
CA LEU A 60 13.20 34.01 15.56
C LEU A 60 14.49 33.37 16.07
N ILE A 61 15.05 32.40 15.31
CA ILE A 61 16.28 31.66 15.64
C ILE A 61 17.24 31.50 14.45
N GLY A 62 16.88 31.99 13.27
CA GLY A 62 17.59 31.69 12.02
C GLY A 62 18.61 32.72 11.57
N VAL A 63 18.51 33.96 12.06
CA VAL A 63 19.42 35.06 11.69
C VAL A 63 20.37 35.38 12.84
N GLU A 64 21.46 36.07 12.54
CA GLU A 64 22.31 36.69 13.56
C GLU A 64 21.57 37.86 14.23
N GLY A 65 21.73 38.04 15.54
CA GLY A 65 20.93 39.01 16.31
C GLY A 65 19.44 38.65 16.43
N CYS A 66 19.07 37.37 16.26
CA CYS A 66 17.68 36.92 16.39
C CYS A 66 17.11 37.13 17.81
N ALA A 67 15.78 37.14 17.93
CA ALA A 67 15.08 37.35 19.20
C ALA A 67 15.43 36.32 20.29
N TYR A 68 15.80 35.08 19.91
CA TYR A 68 16.15 34.02 20.85
C TYR A 68 17.55 33.44 20.59
N PRO A 69 18.62 34.21 20.92
CA PRO A 69 19.99 33.83 20.61
C PRO A 69 20.44 32.56 21.35
N ASP A 70 19.92 32.33 22.56
CA ASP A 70 20.24 31.14 23.36
C ASP A 70 19.76 29.86 22.70
N VAL A 71 18.53 29.87 22.17
CA VAL A 71 17.98 28.73 21.45
C VAL A 71 18.77 28.50 20.17
N ARG A 72 19.12 29.57 19.43
CA ARG A 72 19.97 29.49 18.23
C ARG A 72 21.31 28.81 18.54
N ARG A 73 22.00 29.21 19.61
CA ARG A 73 23.27 28.58 20.03
C ARG A 73 23.11 27.09 20.29
N GLN A 74 22.05 26.69 20.99
CA GLN A 74 21.78 25.28 21.26
C GLN A 74 21.48 24.47 20.01
N VAL A 75 20.74 25.06 19.05
CA VAL A 75 20.45 24.41 17.76
C VAL A 75 21.72 24.24 16.95
N LEU A 76 22.56 25.27 16.86
CA LEU A 76 23.84 25.20 16.14
C LEU A 76 24.78 24.15 16.74
N ALA A 77 24.90 24.09 18.08
CA ALA A 77 25.68 23.05 18.75
C ALA A 77 25.16 21.63 18.41
N CYS A 78 23.84 21.44 18.29
CA CYS A 78 23.29 20.16 17.83
C CYS A 78 23.60 19.87 16.37
N MET A 79 23.59 20.89 15.50
CA MET A 79 23.93 20.75 14.09
C MET A 79 25.40 20.35 13.92
N GLU A 80 26.30 20.99 14.64
CA GLU A 80 27.74 20.67 14.63
C GLU A 80 28.01 19.24 15.12
N ALA A 81 27.38 18.84 16.23
CA ALA A 81 27.47 17.46 16.74
C ALA A 81 26.96 16.42 15.73
N GLN A 82 25.92 16.75 14.95
CA GLN A 82 25.39 15.87 13.88
C GLN A 82 26.28 15.78 12.65
N VAL A 83 27.19 16.74 12.45
CA VAL A 83 28.20 16.71 11.37
C VAL A 83 29.42 15.89 11.82
N ALA A 84 29.82 16.00 13.08
CA ALA A 84 30.95 15.27 13.65
C ALA A 84 30.66 13.76 13.83
N ALA A 85 29.40 13.37 14.03
CA ALA A 85 29.03 11.96 14.13
C ALA A 85 29.00 11.29 12.74
N PRO A 86 29.84 10.27 12.46
CA PRO A 86 29.71 9.48 11.25
C PRO A 86 28.32 8.84 11.23
N ARG A 87 27.60 9.08 10.15
CA ARG A 87 26.25 8.56 9.95
C ARG A 87 26.31 7.05 10.14
N ALA A 88 25.58 6.51 11.13
CA ALA A 88 25.37 5.06 11.20
C ALA A 88 24.89 4.65 9.81
N PRO A 89 25.59 3.71 9.13
CA PRO A 89 25.18 3.27 7.82
C PRO A 89 23.76 2.74 7.99
N THR A 90 22.78 3.48 7.47
CA THR A 90 21.47 2.90 7.19
C THR A 90 21.77 1.59 6.48
N PRO A 91 21.24 0.44 6.94
CA PRO A 91 21.38 -0.80 6.19
C PRO A 91 20.64 -0.55 4.88
N LYS A 92 21.37 -0.05 3.89
CA LYS A 92 20.99 -0.15 2.50
C LYS A 92 21.08 -1.64 2.25
N LEU A 93 19.98 -2.35 2.53
CA LEU A 93 19.68 -3.59 1.83
C LEU A 93 20.07 -3.32 0.38
N ASP A 94 21.06 -4.06 -0.09
CA ASP A 94 21.72 -3.78 -1.35
C ASP A 94 20.64 -3.58 -2.41
N ALA A 95 20.50 -2.33 -2.86
CA ALA A 95 19.39 -1.96 -3.71
C ALA A 95 19.47 -2.76 -5.01
N GLN A 96 20.69 -3.14 -5.42
CA GLN A 96 20.92 -4.00 -6.57
C GLN A 96 20.43 -5.42 -6.34
N SER A 97 20.72 -6.03 -5.19
CA SER A 97 20.22 -7.37 -4.85
C SER A 97 18.69 -7.40 -4.77
N THR A 98 18.10 -6.35 -4.20
CA THR A 98 16.64 -6.23 -4.04
C THR A 98 15.96 -6.06 -5.41
N ILE A 99 16.52 -5.21 -6.28
CA ILE A 99 16.02 -5.02 -7.65
C ILE A 99 16.14 -6.32 -8.46
N ALA A 100 17.24 -7.06 -8.31
CA ALA A 100 17.44 -8.34 -8.99
C ALA A 100 16.39 -9.37 -8.56
N ALA A 101 16.17 -9.53 -7.25
CA ALA A 101 15.15 -10.43 -6.69
C ALA A 101 13.74 -10.08 -7.19
N LEU A 102 13.35 -8.80 -7.13
CA LEU A 102 12.05 -8.33 -7.59
C LEU A 102 11.83 -8.53 -9.09
N ARG A 103 12.89 -8.46 -9.90
CA ARG A 103 12.81 -8.74 -11.35
C ARG A 103 12.57 -10.23 -11.61
N GLN A 104 13.24 -11.10 -10.87
CA GLN A 104 13.06 -12.55 -10.97
C GLN A 104 11.64 -12.96 -10.56
N GLU A 105 11.14 -12.44 -9.44
CA GLU A 105 9.78 -12.70 -8.97
C GLU A 105 8.72 -12.21 -9.97
N ASN A 106 8.89 -11.01 -10.53
CA ASN A 106 8.00 -10.51 -11.59
C ASN A 106 8.02 -11.38 -12.84
N ALA A 107 9.17 -11.97 -13.20
CA ALA A 107 9.25 -12.86 -14.35
C ALA A 107 8.46 -14.15 -14.10
N LEU A 108 8.59 -14.74 -12.91
CA LEU A 108 7.84 -15.94 -12.51
C LEU A 108 6.33 -15.68 -12.48
N LEU A 109 5.90 -14.59 -11.83
CA LEU A 109 4.49 -14.21 -11.76
C LEU A 109 3.88 -13.99 -13.16
N ARG A 110 4.64 -13.44 -14.10
CA ARG A 110 4.20 -13.28 -15.49
C ARG A 110 4.06 -14.61 -16.22
N GLN A 111 4.96 -15.57 -15.97
CA GLN A 111 4.85 -16.92 -16.53
C GLN A 111 3.62 -17.65 -15.98
N GLU A 112 3.41 -17.61 -14.66
CA GLU A 112 2.23 -18.22 -14.03
C GLU A 112 0.94 -17.62 -14.56
N LYS A 113 0.88 -16.28 -14.66
CA LYS A 113 -0.27 -15.59 -15.23
C LYS A 113 -0.54 -15.99 -16.67
N ALA A 114 0.50 -16.18 -17.49
CA ALA A 114 0.35 -16.65 -18.87
C ALA A 114 -0.23 -18.07 -18.93
N ILE A 115 0.28 -18.99 -18.12
CA ILE A 115 -0.21 -20.38 -18.05
C ILE A 115 -1.69 -20.41 -17.63
N LEU A 116 -2.04 -19.66 -16.58
CA LEU A 116 -3.42 -19.60 -16.09
C LEU A 116 -4.36 -18.97 -17.12
N ALA A 117 -3.92 -17.92 -17.82
CA ALA A 117 -4.70 -17.29 -18.89
C ALA A 117 -5.00 -18.28 -20.02
N THR A 118 -4.01 -19.06 -20.47
CA THR A 118 -4.21 -20.10 -21.49
C THR A 118 -5.21 -21.16 -21.03
N ARG A 119 -5.03 -21.70 -19.81
CA ARG A 119 -5.94 -22.72 -19.25
C ARG A 119 -7.38 -22.21 -19.14
N LEU A 120 -7.56 -20.96 -18.73
CA LEU A 120 -8.87 -20.35 -18.62
C LEU A 120 -9.52 -20.17 -20.00
N GLN A 121 -8.74 -19.76 -21.01
CA GLN A 121 -9.22 -19.64 -22.38
C GLN A 121 -9.68 -21.00 -22.94
N ASP A 122 -8.92 -22.07 -22.68
CA ASP A 122 -9.27 -23.42 -23.10
C ASP A 122 -10.57 -23.90 -22.44
N ALA A 123 -10.72 -23.67 -21.13
CA ALA A 123 -11.94 -24.00 -20.40
C ALA A 123 -13.16 -23.25 -20.96
N VAL A 124 -13.02 -21.95 -21.26
CA VAL A 124 -14.06 -21.14 -21.89
C VAL A 124 -14.43 -21.69 -23.27
N ASN A 125 -13.45 -22.08 -24.08
CA ASN A 125 -13.69 -22.67 -25.40
C ASN A 125 -14.45 -24.00 -25.32
N VAL A 126 -14.11 -24.86 -24.36
CA VAL A 126 -14.82 -26.13 -24.12
C VAL A 126 -16.26 -25.86 -23.68
N ALA A 127 -16.46 -24.96 -22.72
CA ALA A 127 -17.80 -24.58 -22.26
C ALA A 127 -18.66 -24.02 -23.41
N HIS A 128 -18.09 -23.16 -24.26
CA HIS A 128 -18.79 -22.67 -25.45
C HIS A 128 -19.20 -23.79 -26.40
N LYS A 129 -18.31 -24.74 -26.69
CA LYS A 129 -18.63 -25.90 -27.54
C LYS A 129 -19.77 -26.73 -26.95
N GLN A 130 -19.75 -26.99 -25.64
CA GLN A 130 -20.82 -27.72 -24.95
C GLN A 130 -22.16 -26.97 -25.01
N ILE A 131 -22.17 -25.65 -24.78
CA ILE A 131 -23.38 -24.82 -24.89
C ILE A 131 -23.93 -24.86 -26.33
N GLN A 132 -23.07 -24.75 -27.35
CA GLN A 132 -23.50 -24.81 -28.75
C GLN A 132 -24.05 -26.20 -29.12
N HIS A 133 -23.42 -27.27 -28.61
CA HIS A 133 -23.90 -28.64 -28.79
C HIS A 133 -25.27 -28.84 -28.11
N ALA A 134 -25.44 -28.39 -26.86
CA ALA A 134 -26.73 -28.46 -26.16
C ALA A 134 -27.83 -27.67 -26.90
N LYS A 135 -27.50 -26.47 -27.39
CA LYS A 135 -28.43 -25.66 -28.20
C LYS A 135 -28.81 -26.33 -29.53
N SER A 136 -27.86 -26.98 -30.22
CA SER A 136 -28.15 -27.67 -31.49
C SER A 136 -29.01 -28.92 -31.28
N MET A 137 -28.77 -29.67 -30.19
CA MET A 137 -29.58 -30.82 -29.78
C MET A 137 -31.01 -30.40 -29.43
N ALA A 138 -31.19 -29.33 -28.66
CA ALA A 138 -32.52 -28.78 -28.35
C ALA A 138 -33.29 -28.37 -29.63
N ARG A 139 -32.60 -27.77 -30.61
CA ARG A 139 -33.19 -27.38 -31.91
C ARG A 139 -33.54 -28.56 -32.82
N ARG A 140 -32.87 -29.71 -32.68
CA ARG A 140 -33.16 -30.94 -33.43
C ARG A 140 -34.33 -31.71 -32.81
N GLY A 141 -34.37 -31.83 -31.48
CA GLY A 141 -35.48 -32.47 -30.75
C GLY A 141 -36.83 -31.77 -30.97
N GLY A 142 -36.84 -30.43 -31.00
CA GLY A 142 -38.07 -29.64 -31.24
C GLY A 142 -38.60 -29.64 -32.69
N ARG A 143 -37.84 -30.15 -33.67
CA ARG A 143 -38.29 -30.34 -35.06
C ARG A 143 -38.95 -31.70 -35.27
N ASN A 144 -38.47 -32.74 -34.60
CA ASN A 144 -39.05 -34.08 -34.72
C ASN A 144 -40.41 -34.19 -34.01
N ALA A 145 -40.62 -33.44 -32.92
CA ALA A 145 -41.89 -33.38 -32.20
C ALA A 145 -43.04 -32.72 -33.00
N ARG A 146 -42.74 -31.95 -34.06
CA ARG A 146 -43.76 -31.28 -34.90
C ARG A 146 -44.24 -32.12 -36.09
N ASN A 147 -43.48 -33.15 -36.50
CA ASN A 147 -43.83 -34.03 -37.63
C ASN A 147 -44.09 -35.49 -37.21
N GLY A 148 -44.02 -35.82 -35.93
CA GLY A 148 -44.42 -37.12 -35.41
C GLY A 148 -45.94 -37.26 -35.40
N ARG A 149 -46.48 -38.08 -36.31
CA ARG A 149 -47.85 -38.62 -36.18
C ARG A 149 -47.98 -39.32 -34.81
N PRO A 150 -49.15 -39.24 -34.14
CA PRO A 150 -49.39 -39.97 -32.91
C PRO A 150 -49.59 -41.46 -33.23
N ASP A 151 -48.51 -42.22 -33.33
CA ASP A 151 -48.61 -43.67 -33.38
C ASP A 151 -48.94 -44.20 -31.97
N HIS A 152 -50.20 -44.62 -31.87
CA HIS A 152 -50.78 -45.57 -30.92
C HIS A 152 -50.00 -45.91 -29.65
N VAL A 153 -50.56 -45.46 -28.53
CA VAL A 153 -50.30 -45.94 -27.17
C VAL A 153 -50.98 -47.30 -26.97
N VAL A 154 -50.22 -48.40 -26.89
CA VAL A 154 -50.53 -49.61 -26.08
C VAL A 154 -49.18 -50.32 -25.85
N GLY A 155 -48.50 -50.17 -24.72
CA GLY A 155 -48.81 -50.84 -23.46
C GLY A 155 -47.80 -51.99 -23.24
N LEU A 156 -46.78 -51.79 -22.41
CA LEU A 156 -46.05 -52.88 -21.75
C LEU A 156 -45.43 -52.37 -20.43
N ALA A 157 -45.69 -53.13 -19.36
CA ALA A 157 -45.56 -52.78 -17.95
C ALA A 157 -44.12 -52.56 -17.43
N PRO A 158 -43.94 -51.92 -16.26
CA PRO A 158 -42.64 -51.78 -15.61
C PRO A 158 -42.20 -53.08 -14.92
N SER A 159 -41.02 -53.61 -15.30
CA SER A 159 -40.28 -54.60 -14.52
C SER A 159 -39.14 -53.89 -13.78
N ALA A 160 -39.36 -53.60 -12.50
CA ALA A 160 -38.30 -53.71 -11.49
C ALA A 160 -37.92 -55.21 -11.35
N PRO A 161 -36.82 -55.65 -10.69
CA PRO A 161 -36.15 -54.99 -9.57
C PRO A 161 -34.61 -55.18 -9.47
N VAL A 162 -34.09 -54.68 -8.34
CA VAL A 162 -33.05 -55.26 -7.47
C VAL A 162 -31.78 -54.40 -7.26
N VAL A 163 -31.76 -53.89 -6.03
CA VAL A 163 -30.69 -53.36 -5.19
C VAL A 163 -29.45 -54.25 -5.14
N GLN A 164 -28.26 -53.65 -5.13
CA GLN A 164 -27.17 -54.08 -4.24
C GLN A 164 -26.19 -52.92 -3.98
N LEU A 165 -26.40 -52.27 -2.84
CA LEU A 165 -25.39 -51.46 -2.16
C LEU A 165 -24.30 -52.41 -1.66
N ARG A 166 -23.04 -52.10 -2.00
CA ARG A 166 -21.88 -52.59 -1.27
C ARG A 166 -21.13 -51.38 -0.74
N GLU A 167 -21.30 -51.14 0.55
CA GLU A 167 -20.34 -50.45 1.39
C GLU A 167 -19.31 -51.48 1.84
N ASP A 168 -18.03 -51.19 1.63
CA ASP A 168 -16.87 -51.73 2.34
C ASP A 168 -15.82 -50.61 2.14
N GLY A 169 -15.22 -49.98 3.15
CA GLY A 169 -14.68 -50.51 4.40
C GLY A 169 -13.24 -50.01 4.45
#